data_AF-A0A930EU67-F1
#
_entry.id   AF-A0A930EU67-F1
#
_cell.length_a   1.000
_cell.length_b   1.000
_cell.length_c   1.000
_cell.angle_alpha   90.00
_cell.angle_beta   90.00
_cell.angle_gamma   90.00
#
_symmetry.space_group_name_H-M   'P 1'
#
loop_
_entity.id
_entity.type
_entity.pdbx_description
1 polymer ?
#
loop_
_entity_poly.entity_id
_entity_poly.type
_entity_poly.pdbx_seq_one_letter_code
_entity_poly.pdbx_strand_id
1 'polypeptide(L)'
;MGDEDEDLTAFERVIKFVRTKWKIILPVTLVLVIAVVYWFSHSASSARANEERVRALAQSGSAPSASESAGPDGVDQLLMNQQPSLREKYGTPKPGFIWDVDGSLLSLGNPDTPPDEVAYAYLRALNTLDFTTAEASSRRSSVTTTYADFFDTDTAASTDYKDQYQRDRYRLGLLSLQVQSVTRGANFSTDKQVYTVRAKMLDFTNKTFLTKDRDTIFQNLRDYNKGESDTSKGDQYVYTYVTNAYQQAVDHLQTTGPQDGDAPMRDVTFDLTVQRYPAQNSGWLVSIDKDLDNLLRNTDGVDVATYIREQYKDSNR
;
A
#
# COMPACT_ATOMS: atom_id res chain seq x y z
N MET A 1 -34.74 -39.89 21.36
CA MET A 1 -35.30 -39.11 20.24
C MET A 1 -34.16 -38.25 19.76
N GLY A 2 -33.27 -38.69 18.88
CA GLY A 2 -33.49 -39.51 17.68
C GLY A 2 -33.11 -38.59 16.52
N ASP A 3 -31.90 -38.80 15.99
CA ASP A 3 -31.19 -37.96 15.04
C ASP A 3 -32.02 -37.63 13.77
N GLU A 4 -32.21 -36.35 13.48
CA GLU A 4 -32.82 -35.86 12.22
C GLU A 4 -31.77 -35.24 11.26
N ASP A 5 -30.48 -35.25 11.60
CA ASP A 5 -29.43 -34.58 10.82
C ASP A 5 -28.58 -35.52 9.94
N GLU A 6 -28.82 -36.83 9.95
CA GLU A 6 -27.98 -37.80 9.22
C GLU A 6 -28.25 -37.91 7.70
N ASP A 7 -29.38 -37.43 7.19
CA ASP A 7 -29.75 -37.63 5.77
C ASP A 7 -29.77 -36.37 4.88
N LEU A 8 -29.25 -35.22 5.36
CA LEU A 8 -29.22 -34.00 4.54
C LEU A 8 -28.00 -33.95 3.62
N THR A 9 -28.24 -33.79 2.31
CA THR A 9 -27.17 -33.57 1.32
C THR A 9 -26.44 -32.24 1.58
N ALA A 10 -25.18 -32.11 1.15
CA ALA A 10 -24.38 -30.90 1.35
C ALA A 10 -25.09 -29.63 0.83
N PHE A 11 -25.86 -29.76 -0.25
CA PHE A 11 -26.64 -28.68 -0.84
C PHE A 11 -27.83 -28.26 0.05
N GLU A 12 -28.53 -29.22 0.65
CA GLU A 12 -29.64 -28.92 1.57
C GLU A 12 -29.15 -28.32 2.89
N ARG A 13 -27.96 -28.71 3.37
CA ARG A 13 -27.31 -28.05 4.52
C ARG A 13 -27.00 -26.59 4.22
N VAL A 14 -26.50 -26.28 3.03
CA VAL A 14 -26.24 -24.90 2.58
C VAL A 14 -27.53 -24.11 2.49
N ILE A 15 -28.59 -24.67 1.91
CA ILE A 15 -29.89 -23.98 1.80
C ILE A 15 -30.50 -23.73 3.19
N LYS A 16 -30.48 -24.72 4.10
CA LYS A 16 -30.99 -24.58 5.48
C LYS A 16 -30.16 -23.54 6.24
N PHE A 17 -28.84 -23.51 6.05
CA PHE A 17 -27.94 -22.52 6.64
C PHE A 17 -28.20 -21.10 6.12
N VAL A 18 -28.33 -20.92 4.81
CA VAL A 18 -28.65 -19.63 4.17
C VAL A 18 -30.02 -19.14 4.60
N ARG A 19 -31.02 -20.02 4.71
CA ARG A 19 -32.38 -19.66 5.15
C ARG A 19 -32.43 -19.25 6.63
N THR A 20 -31.60 -19.87 7.47
CA THR A 20 -31.53 -19.59 8.92
C THR A 20 -30.73 -18.32 9.23
N LYS A 21 -29.71 -18.01 8.42
CA LYS A 21 -28.78 -16.88 8.63
C LYS A 21 -28.93 -15.75 7.60
N TRP A 22 -29.97 -15.77 6.76
CA TRP A 22 -30.31 -14.76 5.75
C TRP A 22 -30.15 -13.33 6.27
N LYS A 23 -30.60 -13.06 7.50
CA LYS A 23 -30.60 -11.70 8.08
C LYS A 23 -29.19 -11.17 8.38
N ILE A 24 -28.19 -12.05 8.43
CA ILE A 24 -26.77 -11.72 8.64
C ILE A 24 -26.00 -11.76 7.32
N ILE A 25 -26.32 -12.73 6.44
CA ILE A 25 -25.66 -12.88 5.14
C ILE A 25 -25.95 -11.67 4.25
N LEU A 26 -27.21 -11.23 4.17
CA LEU A 26 -27.65 -10.16 3.28
C LEU A 26 -26.96 -8.80 3.53
N PRO A 27 -26.79 -8.31 4.78
CA PRO A 27 -25.99 -7.10 5.03
C PRO A 27 -24.49 -7.30 4.79
N VAL A 28 -23.92 -8.48 5.06
CA VAL A 28 -22.49 -8.76 4.80
C VAL A 28 -22.19 -8.78 3.30
N THR A 29 -23.06 -9.38 2.49
CA THR A 29 -22.92 -9.38 1.03
C THR A 29 -23.13 -7.98 0.46
N LEU A 30 -24.07 -7.19 1.00
CA LEU A 30 -24.30 -5.82 0.59
C LEU A 30 -23.10 -4.91 0.92
N VAL A 31 -22.47 -5.07 2.10
CA VAL A 31 -21.24 -4.36 2.48
C VAL A 31 -20.07 -4.75 1.57
N LEU A 32 -19.92 -6.03 1.22
CA LEU A 32 -18.91 -6.49 0.26
C LEU A 32 -19.12 -5.91 -1.14
N VAL A 33 -20.36 -5.86 -1.63
CA VAL A 33 -20.68 -5.26 -2.94
C VAL A 33 -20.47 -3.76 -2.93
N ILE A 34 -20.86 -3.06 -1.84
CA ILE A 34 -20.59 -1.62 -1.69
C ILE A 34 -19.09 -1.36 -1.60
N ALA A 35 -18.32 -2.17 -0.88
CA ALA A 35 -16.86 -2.05 -0.80
C ALA A 35 -16.21 -2.25 -2.17
N VAL A 36 -16.64 -3.26 -2.94
CA VAL A 36 -16.15 -3.51 -4.31
C VAL A 36 -16.54 -2.37 -5.26
N VAL A 37 -17.77 -1.85 -5.19
CA VAL A 37 -18.21 -0.70 -6.01
C VAL A 37 -17.47 0.58 -5.61
N TYR A 38 -17.23 0.79 -4.32
CA TYR A 38 -16.45 1.92 -3.82
C TYR A 38 -14.99 1.81 -4.28
N TRP A 39 -14.40 0.61 -4.24
CA TRP A 39 -13.05 0.28 -4.75
C TRP A 39 -12.90 0.59 -6.24
N PHE A 40 -13.87 0.16 -7.07
CA PHE A 40 -13.88 0.50 -8.50
C PHE A 40 -14.10 2.00 -8.75
N SER A 41 -14.89 2.69 -7.93
CA SER A 41 -15.12 4.14 -8.09
C SER A 41 -13.92 5.00 -7.64
N HIS A 42 -13.18 4.56 -6.60
CA HIS A 42 -11.99 5.26 -6.10
C HIS A 42 -10.74 4.95 -6.93
N SER A 43 -10.64 3.76 -7.54
CA SER A 43 -9.62 3.46 -8.56
C SER A 43 -9.69 4.40 -9.78
N ALA A 44 -10.87 4.93 -10.09
CA ALA A 44 -11.07 5.91 -11.16
C ALA A 44 -10.73 7.36 -10.75
N SER A 45 -10.56 7.67 -9.46
CA SER A 45 -10.32 9.05 -9.00
C SER A 45 -8.88 9.51 -9.24
N SER A 46 -7.90 8.60 -9.24
CA SER A 46 -6.50 8.91 -9.57
C SER A 46 -6.30 9.23 -11.06
N ALA A 47 -7.06 8.57 -11.95
CA ALA A 47 -7.10 8.90 -13.38
C ALA A 47 -7.76 10.27 -13.63
N ARG A 48 -8.86 10.56 -12.93
CA ARG A 48 -9.55 11.87 -13.02
C ARG A 48 -8.73 13.02 -12.43
N ALA A 49 -7.97 12.79 -11.36
CA ALA A 49 -7.07 13.79 -10.78
C ALA A 49 -5.92 14.16 -11.75
N ASN A 50 -5.48 13.23 -12.60
CA ASN A 50 -4.51 13.50 -13.66
C ASN A 50 -5.15 14.30 -14.82
N GLU A 51 -6.36 13.95 -15.23
CA GLU A 51 -7.13 14.74 -16.22
C GLU A 51 -7.40 16.17 -15.74
N GLU A 52 -7.71 16.37 -14.46
CA GLU A 52 -7.96 17.69 -13.88
C GLU A 52 -6.69 18.55 -13.78
N ARG A 53 -5.56 17.97 -13.36
CA ARG A 53 -4.27 18.68 -13.31
C ARG A 53 -3.79 19.11 -14.69
N VAL A 54 -3.97 18.26 -15.70
CA VAL A 54 -3.56 18.57 -17.08
C VAL A 54 -4.56 19.48 -17.78
N ARG A 55 -5.88 19.36 -17.52
CA ARG A 55 -6.88 20.35 -17.98
C ARG A 55 -6.64 21.73 -17.39
N ALA A 56 -6.27 21.82 -16.11
CA ALA A 56 -5.92 23.09 -15.48
C ALA A 56 -4.69 23.75 -16.14
N LEU A 57 -3.71 22.95 -16.59
CA LEU A 57 -2.52 23.41 -17.32
C LEU A 57 -2.78 23.72 -18.80
N ALA A 58 -3.62 22.96 -19.49
CA ALA A 58 -4.05 23.22 -20.88
C ALA A 58 -4.86 24.51 -21.02
N GLN A 59 -5.51 24.96 -19.93
CA GLN A 59 -6.18 26.25 -19.86
C GLN A 59 -5.22 27.43 -19.59
N SER A 60 -3.99 27.17 -19.11
CA SER A 60 -3.04 28.23 -18.70
C SER A 60 -1.93 28.55 -19.73
N GLY A 61 -1.85 27.87 -20.88
CA GLY A 61 -0.87 28.23 -21.91
C GLY A 61 -0.89 27.39 -23.20
N SER A 62 -1.02 28.09 -24.34
CA SER A 62 -0.82 27.66 -25.73
C SER A 62 -1.50 26.35 -26.18
N ALA A 63 -2.69 26.50 -26.74
CA ALA A 63 -3.54 25.43 -27.27
C ALA A 63 -2.90 24.59 -28.40
N PRO A 64 -2.91 23.25 -28.29
CA PRO A 64 -3.04 22.36 -29.43
C PRO A 64 -4.52 22.08 -29.74
N SER A 65 -4.81 21.81 -31.01
CA SER A 65 -6.14 21.53 -31.55
C SER A 65 -6.90 20.48 -30.74
N ALA A 66 -8.16 20.79 -30.41
CA ALA A 66 -9.05 20.07 -29.49
C ALA A 66 -9.40 18.60 -29.86
N SER A 67 -8.77 18.03 -30.89
CA SER A 67 -9.05 16.70 -31.42
C SER A 67 -7.98 15.64 -31.10
N GLU A 68 -6.79 16.01 -30.60
CA GLU A 68 -5.73 15.05 -30.19
C GLU A 68 -5.59 14.89 -28.67
N SER A 69 -6.22 15.76 -27.87
CA SER A 69 -5.95 15.91 -26.43
C SER A 69 -6.95 15.23 -25.49
N ALA A 70 -7.91 14.45 -26.02
CA ALA A 70 -9.02 13.94 -25.21
C ALA A 70 -8.77 12.57 -24.53
N GLY A 71 -7.59 11.97 -24.71
CA GLY A 71 -7.23 10.66 -24.13
C GLY A 71 -5.90 10.66 -23.36
N PRO A 72 -5.60 9.60 -22.57
CA PRO A 72 -4.35 9.45 -21.83
C PRO A 72 -3.10 9.65 -22.71
N ASP A 73 -3.15 9.18 -23.95
CA ASP A 73 -2.06 9.31 -24.92
C ASP A 73 -1.80 10.76 -25.34
N GLY A 74 -2.84 11.60 -25.37
CA GLY A 74 -2.71 13.03 -25.70
C GLY A 74 -2.00 13.83 -24.59
N VAL A 75 -2.15 13.40 -23.34
CA VAL A 75 -1.42 13.97 -22.20
C VAL A 75 0.06 13.63 -22.28
N ASP A 76 0.38 12.37 -22.58
CA ASP A 76 1.76 11.92 -22.71
C ASP A 76 2.46 12.58 -23.91
N GLN A 77 1.74 12.80 -25.01
CA GLN A 77 2.26 13.49 -26.18
C GLN A 77 2.51 14.98 -25.90
N LEU A 78 1.62 15.63 -25.13
CA LEU A 78 1.86 17.00 -24.65
C LEU A 78 3.11 17.09 -23.77
N LEU A 79 3.32 16.14 -22.86
CA LEU A 79 4.51 16.08 -22.03
C LEU A 79 5.79 15.93 -22.87
N MET A 80 5.75 15.11 -23.93
CA MET A 80 6.88 14.95 -24.85
C MET A 80 7.21 16.24 -25.59
N ASN A 81 6.18 16.97 -26.05
CA ASN A 81 6.35 18.27 -26.70
C ASN A 81 6.95 19.33 -25.77
N GLN A 82 6.76 19.20 -24.46
CA GLN A 82 7.32 20.11 -23.45
C GLN A 82 8.74 19.75 -22.99
N GLN A 83 9.26 18.57 -23.33
CA GLN A 83 10.62 18.15 -22.90
C GLN A 83 11.73 19.14 -23.25
N PRO A 84 11.75 19.83 -24.42
CA PRO A 84 12.76 20.84 -24.69
C PRO A 84 12.76 21.99 -23.67
N SER A 85 11.58 22.55 -23.36
CA SER A 85 11.44 23.61 -22.35
C SER A 85 11.73 23.13 -20.93
N LEU A 86 11.37 21.89 -20.60
CA LEU A 86 11.68 21.31 -19.29
C LEU A 86 13.17 21.08 -19.12
N ARG A 87 13.88 20.68 -20.20
CA ARG A 87 15.35 20.56 -20.19
C ARG A 87 16.06 21.89 -20.09
N GLU A 88 15.50 22.94 -20.68
CA GLU A 88 16.01 24.32 -20.50
C GLU A 88 15.87 24.77 -19.04
N LYS A 89 14.74 24.45 -18.40
CA LYS A 89 14.43 24.85 -17.01
C LYS A 89 15.17 24.02 -15.96
N TYR A 90 15.21 22.71 -16.11
CA TYR A 90 15.66 21.76 -15.08
C TYR A 90 16.97 21.04 -15.45
N GLY A 91 17.49 21.25 -16.65
CA GLY A 91 18.72 20.62 -17.14
C GLY A 91 18.48 19.28 -17.85
N THR A 92 19.55 18.52 -18.11
CA THR A 92 19.46 17.21 -18.75
C THR A 92 19.05 16.15 -17.72
N PRO A 93 17.95 15.39 -17.91
CA PRO A 93 17.58 14.33 -16.99
C PRO A 93 18.60 13.19 -17.02
N LYS A 94 18.70 12.44 -15.93
CA LYS A 94 19.58 11.26 -15.86
C LYS A 94 19.16 10.20 -16.92
N PRO A 95 20.08 9.38 -17.44
CA PRO A 95 19.75 8.37 -18.45
C PRO A 95 18.61 7.46 -18.00
N GLY A 96 17.66 7.20 -18.90
CA GLY A 96 16.46 6.40 -18.61
C GLY A 96 15.31 7.18 -17.99
N PHE A 97 15.41 8.51 -17.88
CA PHE A 97 14.38 9.36 -17.30
C PHE A 97 14.06 10.58 -18.18
N ILE A 98 12.86 11.13 -17.99
CA ILE A 98 12.38 12.40 -18.55
C ILE A 98 11.91 13.31 -17.40
N TRP A 99 11.72 14.60 -17.68
CA TRP A 99 11.11 15.50 -16.70
C TRP A 99 9.58 15.37 -16.72
N ASP A 100 8.94 15.37 -15.55
CA ASP A 100 7.53 15.74 -15.42
C ASP A 100 7.40 17.27 -15.40
N VAL A 101 6.16 17.76 -15.51
CA VAL A 101 5.83 19.19 -15.58
C VAL A 101 6.29 19.99 -14.35
N ASP A 102 6.41 19.35 -13.19
CA ASP A 102 6.86 19.95 -11.94
C ASP A 102 8.39 19.94 -11.76
N GLY A 103 9.12 19.25 -12.62
CA GLY A 103 10.56 19.04 -12.50
C GLY A 103 10.95 17.77 -11.73
N SER A 104 10.01 16.90 -11.40
CA SER A 104 10.30 15.54 -10.96
C SER A 104 10.76 14.66 -12.13
N LEU A 105 11.46 13.56 -11.83
CA LEU A 105 11.93 12.62 -12.84
C LEU A 105 10.91 11.49 -13.03
N LEU A 106 10.57 11.18 -14.28
CA LEU A 106 9.76 10.03 -14.65
C LEU A 106 10.64 8.98 -15.33
N SER A 107 10.57 7.74 -14.85
CA SER A 107 11.27 6.63 -15.48
C SER A 107 10.69 6.31 -16.86
N LEU A 108 11.58 5.99 -17.81
CA LEU A 108 11.23 5.37 -19.09
C LEU A 108 11.24 3.84 -19.02
N GLY A 109 11.73 3.25 -17.93
CA GLY A 109 11.86 1.80 -17.76
C GLY A 109 12.85 1.16 -18.74
N ASN A 110 13.00 -0.16 -18.63
CA ASN A 110 13.77 -0.95 -19.59
C ASN A 110 12.81 -1.56 -20.64
N PRO A 111 12.96 -1.25 -21.94
CA PRO A 111 12.10 -1.81 -22.98
C PRO A 111 12.22 -3.32 -23.15
N ASP A 112 13.34 -3.91 -22.72
CA ASP A 112 13.62 -5.34 -22.86
C ASP A 112 13.06 -6.18 -21.71
N THR A 113 12.58 -5.55 -20.62
CA THR A 113 12.04 -6.28 -19.47
C THR A 113 10.54 -6.54 -19.65
N PRO A 114 10.08 -7.80 -19.62
CA PRO A 114 8.67 -8.13 -19.75
C PRO A 114 7.86 -7.69 -18.51
N PRO A 115 6.54 -7.50 -18.64
CA PRO A 115 5.73 -6.85 -17.62
C PRO A 115 5.67 -7.60 -16.28
N ASP A 116 5.74 -8.93 -16.31
CA ASP A 116 5.79 -9.76 -15.12
C ASP A 116 7.13 -9.65 -14.40
N GLU A 117 8.24 -9.62 -15.14
CA GLU A 117 9.57 -9.36 -14.56
C GLU A 117 9.66 -7.96 -13.96
N VAL A 118 9.05 -6.94 -14.58
CA VAL A 118 8.95 -5.59 -13.99
C VAL A 118 8.21 -5.63 -12.66
N ALA A 119 7.10 -6.35 -12.55
CA ALA A 119 6.37 -6.49 -11.30
C ALA A 119 7.22 -7.18 -10.21
N TYR A 120 7.93 -8.26 -10.56
CA TYR A 120 8.84 -8.94 -9.64
C TYR A 120 10.03 -8.07 -9.21
N ALA A 121 10.67 -7.37 -10.16
CA ALA A 121 11.79 -6.49 -9.89
C ALA A 121 11.38 -5.34 -8.96
N TYR A 122 10.22 -4.73 -9.23
CA TYR A 122 9.63 -3.69 -8.39
C TYR A 122 9.38 -4.19 -6.96
N LEU A 123 8.67 -5.31 -6.80
CA LEU A 123 8.36 -5.87 -5.48
C LEU A 123 9.61 -6.31 -4.72
N ARG A 124 10.62 -6.84 -5.41
CA ARG A 124 11.91 -7.20 -4.82
C ARG A 124 12.64 -5.95 -4.34
N ALA A 125 12.68 -4.90 -5.16
CA ALA A 125 13.30 -3.63 -4.82
C ALA A 125 12.66 -3.00 -3.58
N LEU A 126 11.32 -3.06 -3.48
CA LEU A 126 10.59 -2.66 -2.27
C LEU A 126 11.00 -3.48 -1.04
N ASN A 127 11.05 -4.81 -1.15
CA ASN A 127 11.48 -5.69 -0.06
C ASN A 127 12.90 -5.38 0.41
N THR A 128 13.83 -5.07 -0.50
CA THR A 128 15.22 -4.76 -0.16
C THR A 128 15.47 -3.28 0.11
N LEU A 129 14.42 -2.45 0.12
CA LEU A 129 14.48 -0.99 0.23
C LEU A 129 15.40 -0.33 -0.82
N ASP A 130 15.55 -0.94 -1.99
CA ASP A 130 16.26 -0.37 -3.14
C ASP A 130 15.31 0.56 -3.91
N PHE A 131 15.05 1.73 -3.35
CA PHE A 131 14.13 2.70 -3.94
C PHE A 131 14.62 3.27 -5.28
N THR A 132 15.93 3.19 -5.56
CA THR A 132 16.44 3.57 -6.89
C THR A 132 15.90 2.63 -7.96
N THR A 133 15.94 1.32 -7.71
CA THR A 133 15.37 0.31 -8.62
C THR A 133 13.84 0.36 -8.63
N ALA A 134 13.21 0.61 -7.47
CA ALA A 134 11.74 0.74 -7.40
C ALA A 134 11.23 1.92 -8.23
N GLU A 135 11.89 3.08 -8.14
CA GLU A 135 11.59 4.27 -8.97
C GLU A 135 11.89 4.03 -10.45
N ALA A 136 12.99 3.34 -10.78
CA ALA A 136 13.29 3.00 -12.17
C ALA A 136 12.27 2.02 -12.79
N SER A 137 11.63 1.18 -11.96
CA SER A 137 10.67 0.17 -12.41
C SER A 137 9.20 0.62 -12.28
N SER A 138 8.97 1.85 -11.82
CA SER A 138 7.63 2.38 -11.59
C SER A 138 7.47 3.79 -12.10
N ARG A 139 6.21 4.24 -12.16
CA ARG A 139 5.86 5.62 -12.45
C ARG A 139 4.72 6.04 -11.56
N ARG A 140 4.93 7.12 -10.80
CA ARG A 140 3.95 7.68 -9.87
C ARG A 140 3.43 6.61 -8.89
N SER A 141 4.34 5.76 -8.42
CA SER A 141 4.02 4.72 -7.44
C SER A 141 3.57 5.38 -6.13
N SER A 142 2.44 4.91 -5.59
CA SER A 142 1.96 5.30 -4.28
C SER A 142 2.93 4.86 -3.20
N VAL A 143 3.52 3.66 -3.33
CA VAL A 143 4.45 3.14 -2.33
C VAL A 143 5.74 3.96 -2.26
N THR A 144 6.33 4.30 -3.42
CA THR A 144 7.55 5.13 -3.47
C THR A 144 7.29 6.53 -2.96
N THR A 145 6.15 7.12 -3.32
CA THR A 145 5.74 8.45 -2.82
C THR A 145 5.55 8.43 -1.31
N THR A 146 4.71 7.54 -0.77
CA THR A 146 4.50 7.43 0.68
C THR A 146 5.81 7.21 1.43
N TYR A 147 6.72 6.38 0.90
CA TYR A 147 8.02 6.16 1.53
C TYR A 147 8.86 7.44 1.53
N ALA A 148 8.96 8.15 0.40
CA ALA A 148 9.70 9.40 0.28
C ALA A 148 9.14 10.49 1.21
N ASP A 149 7.81 10.61 1.32
CA ASP A 149 7.12 11.59 2.17
C ASP A 149 7.51 11.46 3.66
N PHE A 150 7.91 10.26 4.12
CA PHE A 150 8.39 10.05 5.49
C PHE A 150 9.79 10.64 5.75
N PHE A 151 10.55 10.96 4.70
CA PHE A 151 11.91 11.50 4.78
C PHE A 151 12.05 12.89 4.15
N ASP A 152 10.98 13.42 3.56
CA ASP A 152 10.96 14.80 3.06
C ASP A 152 11.23 15.76 4.22
N THR A 153 12.20 16.66 4.05
CA THR A 153 12.71 17.55 5.10
C THR A 153 11.66 18.48 5.68
N ASP A 154 10.59 18.78 4.94
CA ASP A 154 9.48 19.61 5.40
C ASP A 154 8.53 18.85 6.38
N THR A 155 8.52 17.52 6.36
CA THR A 155 7.79 16.62 7.27
C THR A 155 8.71 15.91 8.28
N ALA A 156 9.97 15.66 7.93
CA ALA A 156 10.94 14.89 8.73
C ALA A 156 11.54 15.68 9.91
N ALA A 157 11.33 16.99 9.97
CA ALA A 157 11.67 17.81 11.14
C ALA A 157 10.72 17.58 12.34
N SER A 158 9.63 16.82 12.12
CA SER A 158 8.73 16.35 13.17
C SER A 158 9.45 15.38 14.11
N THR A 159 9.73 15.78 15.35
CA THR A 159 10.09 14.87 16.45
C THR A 159 8.88 14.08 16.98
N ASP A 160 7.75 14.03 16.25
CA ASP A 160 6.57 13.30 16.69
C ASP A 160 6.83 11.79 16.65
N TYR A 161 6.79 11.17 17.84
CA TYR A 161 6.93 9.73 18.02
C TYR A 161 5.93 8.92 17.19
N LYS A 162 4.75 9.49 16.90
CA LYS A 162 3.76 8.86 16.06
C LYS A 162 4.22 8.80 14.60
N ASP A 163 4.79 9.87 14.07
CA ASP A 163 5.27 9.91 12.68
C ASP A 163 6.44 8.93 12.50
N GLN A 164 7.36 8.90 13.46
CA GLN A 164 8.43 7.89 13.49
C GLN A 164 7.87 6.47 13.54
N TYR A 165 6.88 6.22 14.39
CA TYR A 165 6.20 4.92 14.47
C TYR A 165 5.56 4.50 13.14
N GLN A 166 4.88 5.41 12.45
CA GLN A 166 4.27 5.12 11.15
C GLN A 166 5.34 4.81 10.09
N ARG A 167 6.42 5.60 10.04
CA ARG A 167 7.55 5.37 9.14
C ARG A 167 8.19 4.01 9.38
N ASP A 168 8.55 3.70 10.62
CA ASP A 168 9.23 2.45 10.96
C ASP A 168 8.34 1.24 10.66
N ARG A 169 7.05 1.33 10.94
CA ARG A 169 6.09 0.28 10.56
C ARG A 169 5.97 0.10 9.07
N TYR A 170 5.87 1.18 8.31
CA TYR A 170 5.78 1.11 6.86
C TYR A 170 7.02 0.44 6.27
N ARG A 171 8.22 0.85 6.73
CA ARG A 171 9.49 0.22 6.38
C ARG A 171 9.53 -1.27 6.73
N LEU A 172 9.09 -1.65 7.94
CA LEU A 172 9.05 -3.05 8.36
C LEU A 172 8.05 -3.88 7.55
N GLY A 173 6.91 -3.27 7.17
CA GLY A 173 5.95 -3.87 6.24
C GLY A 173 6.59 -4.21 4.90
N LEU A 174 7.37 -3.29 4.32
CA LEU A 174 8.11 -3.50 3.08
C LEU A 174 9.13 -4.65 3.23
N LEU A 175 9.97 -4.60 4.26
CA LEU A 175 10.99 -5.63 4.53
C LEU A 175 10.40 -7.02 4.76
N SER A 176 9.17 -7.09 5.27
CA SER A 176 8.46 -8.35 5.54
C SER A 176 7.80 -8.97 4.30
N LEU A 177 7.76 -8.26 3.17
CA LEU A 177 6.98 -8.65 1.99
C LEU A 177 7.57 -9.88 1.28
N GLN A 178 6.93 -11.03 1.42
CA GLN A 178 7.31 -12.28 0.76
C GLN A 178 6.37 -12.59 -0.40
N VAL A 179 6.78 -12.24 -1.63
CA VAL A 179 6.00 -12.52 -2.84
C VAL A 179 5.95 -14.03 -3.09
N GLN A 180 4.74 -14.60 -3.12
CA GLN A 180 4.50 -16.02 -3.39
C GLN A 180 4.23 -16.27 -4.87
N SER A 181 3.41 -15.41 -5.50
CA SER A 181 3.10 -15.52 -6.92
C SER A 181 2.63 -14.19 -7.49
N VAL A 182 3.02 -13.91 -8.72
CA VAL A 182 2.49 -12.82 -9.54
C VAL A 182 1.72 -13.45 -10.70
N THR A 183 0.40 -13.29 -10.70
CA THR A 183 -0.48 -13.90 -11.71
C THR A 183 -1.14 -12.82 -12.54
N ARG A 184 -1.16 -13.02 -13.85
CA ARG A 184 -1.77 -12.06 -14.77
C ARG A 184 -3.30 -12.09 -14.62
N GLY A 185 -3.94 -10.93 -14.51
CA GLY A 185 -5.39 -10.77 -14.31
C GLY A 185 -6.23 -11.05 -15.57
N ALA A 186 -7.46 -10.53 -15.68
CA ALA A 186 -8.34 -10.76 -16.84
C ALA A 186 -8.52 -9.54 -17.76
N ASN A 187 -8.18 -8.33 -17.30
CA ASN A 187 -8.44 -7.07 -18.02
C ASN A 187 -7.14 -6.53 -18.65
N PHE A 188 -7.08 -6.50 -19.99
CA PHE A 188 -5.88 -6.12 -20.74
C PHE A 188 -6.19 -5.12 -21.85
N SER A 189 -5.28 -4.17 -22.02
CA SER A 189 -5.03 -3.53 -23.31
C SER A 189 -3.60 -3.82 -23.74
N THR A 190 -3.23 -3.52 -24.99
CA THR A 190 -1.88 -3.75 -25.53
C THR A 190 -0.77 -3.18 -24.64
N ASP A 191 -1.04 -2.05 -23.98
CA ASP A 191 -0.06 -1.29 -23.20
C ASP A 191 -0.38 -1.23 -21.72
N LYS A 192 -1.37 -1.99 -21.23
CA LYS A 192 -1.76 -2.02 -19.82
C LYS A 192 -2.16 -3.42 -19.38
N GLN A 193 -1.53 -3.89 -18.32
CA GLN A 193 -1.78 -5.20 -17.72
C GLN A 193 -1.98 -5.09 -16.22
N VAL A 194 -2.97 -5.81 -15.70
CA VAL A 194 -3.18 -5.96 -14.26
C VAL A 194 -2.64 -7.32 -13.82
N TYR A 195 -1.91 -7.32 -12.72
CA TYR A 195 -1.36 -8.50 -12.06
C TYR A 195 -1.91 -8.61 -10.65
N THR A 196 -2.46 -9.76 -10.33
CA THR A 196 -2.83 -10.12 -8.96
C THR A 196 -1.64 -10.78 -8.30
N VAL A 197 -1.18 -10.18 -7.20
CA VAL A 197 -0.03 -10.62 -6.42
C VAL A 197 -0.53 -11.30 -5.15
N ARG A 198 -0.03 -12.49 -4.88
CA ARG A 198 -0.17 -13.15 -3.56
C ARG A 198 1.15 -13.04 -2.82
N ALA A 199 1.10 -12.59 -1.59
CA ALA A 199 2.27 -12.41 -0.75
C ALA A 199 1.96 -12.72 0.71
N LYS A 200 3.00 -12.89 1.52
CA LYS A 200 2.93 -12.76 2.98
C LYS A 200 3.57 -11.47 3.43
N MET A 201 3.04 -10.84 4.47
CA MET A 201 3.65 -9.67 5.10
C MET A 201 3.24 -9.60 6.58
N LEU A 202 3.89 -8.73 7.35
CA LEU A 202 3.51 -8.46 8.74
C LEU A 202 2.01 -8.16 8.87
N ASP A 203 1.37 -8.78 9.85
CA ASP A 203 -0.03 -8.55 10.17
C ASP A 203 -0.19 -7.47 11.24
N PHE A 204 -0.37 -6.24 10.76
CA PHE A 204 -0.61 -5.08 11.63
C PHE A 204 -1.97 -5.10 12.35
N THR A 205 -2.82 -6.09 12.10
CA THR A 205 -4.15 -6.20 12.70
C THR A 205 -4.21 -7.22 13.83
N ASN A 206 -3.22 -8.10 13.93
CA ASN A 206 -3.22 -9.19 14.88
C ASN A 206 -2.44 -8.83 16.16
N LYS A 207 -3.12 -8.96 17.29
CA LYS A 207 -2.65 -8.56 18.62
C LYS A 207 -2.25 -9.74 19.49
N THR A 208 -2.11 -10.96 18.97
CA THR A 208 -1.84 -12.12 19.83
C THR A 208 -0.46 -12.04 20.47
N PHE A 209 0.53 -11.51 19.76
CA PHE A 209 1.94 -11.46 20.20
C PHE A 209 2.17 -10.66 21.50
N LEU A 210 1.31 -9.69 21.81
CA LEU A 210 1.40 -8.90 23.05
C LEU A 210 0.73 -9.56 24.27
N THR A 211 -0.04 -10.64 24.07
CA THR A 211 -0.86 -11.23 25.15
C THR A 211 0.03 -11.72 26.31
N LYS A 212 1.18 -12.31 25.99
CA LYS A 212 2.17 -12.79 26.97
C LYS A 212 2.79 -11.65 27.80
N ASP A 213 2.85 -10.45 27.23
CA ASP A 213 3.53 -9.30 27.82
C ASP A 213 2.53 -8.29 28.44
N ARG A 214 1.22 -8.58 28.37
CA ARG A 214 0.15 -7.63 28.71
C ARG A 214 0.33 -6.99 30.08
N ASP A 215 0.57 -7.78 31.12
CA ASP A 215 0.69 -7.28 32.49
C ASP A 215 1.91 -6.37 32.64
N THR A 216 3.04 -6.75 32.02
CA THR A 216 4.26 -5.93 31.98
C THR A 216 4.03 -4.61 31.24
N ILE A 217 3.36 -4.65 30.09
CA ILE A 217 3.01 -3.45 29.31
C ILE A 217 2.15 -2.51 30.15
N PHE A 218 1.14 -3.03 30.85
CA PHE A 218 0.19 -2.23 31.61
C PHE A 218 0.84 -1.65 32.88
N GLN A 219 1.72 -2.42 33.52
CA GLN A 219 2.53 -1.94 34.62
C GLN A 219 3.40 -0.75 34.20
N ASN A 220 4.13 -0.89 33.09
CA ASN A 220 4.99 0.18 32.55
C ASN A 220 4.19 1.41 32.16
N LEU A 221 3.06 1.24 31.45
CA LEU A 221 2.15 2.34 31.13
C LEU A 221 1.66 3.07 32.38
N ARG A 222 1.30 2.33 33.44
CA ARG A 222 0.90 2.92 34.71
C ARG A 222 2.04 3.71 35.34
N ASP A 223 3.26 3.20 35.31
CA ASP A 223 4.39 3.89 35.91
C ASP A 223 4.83 5.12 35.09
N TYR A 224 4.75 5.07 33.76
CA TYR A 224 4.99 6.24 32.90
C TYR A 224 3.91 7.32 33.03
N ASN A 225 2.67 6.92 33.30
CA ASN A 225 1.55 7.86 33.50
C ASN A 225 1.44 8.36 34.96
N LYS A 226 2.23 7.82 35.90
CA LYS A 226 2.24 8.29 37.30
C LYS A 226 3.06 9.57 37.41
N GLY A 227 2.37 10.68 37.65
CA GLY A 227 3.00 11.96 38.01
C GLY A 227 3.18 12.95 36.85
N GLU A 228 2.78 12.59 35.64
CA GLU A 228 2.75 13.50 34.49
C GLU A 228 1.32 13.66 33.97
N SER A 229 0.91 14.91 33.72
CA SER A 229 -0.34 15.22 32.99
C SER A 229 -0.22 14.87 31.50
N ASP A 230 1.02 14.61 31.03
CA ASP A 230 1.39 14.35 29.66
C ASP A 230 1.60 12.85 29.43
N THR A 231 0.82 12.25 28.52
CA THR A 231 0.88 10.82 28.20
C THR A 231 2.00 10.47 27.20
N SER A 232 2.79 11.45 26.74
CA SER A 232 3.78 11.28 25.69
C SER A 232 4.80 10.17 25.96
N LYS A 233 5.23 9.99 27.21
CA LYS A 233 6.15 8.88 27.58
C LYS A 233 5.49 7.51 27.42
N GLY A 234 4.22 7.40 27.81
CA GLY A 234 3.43 6.19 27.61
C GLY A 234 3.24 5.88 26.13
N ASP A 235 2.94 6.90 25.32
CA ASP A 235 2.80 6.77 23.87
C ASP A 235 4.13 6.32 23.23
N GLN A 236 5.25 6.96 23.56
CA GLN A 236 6.58 6.58 23.07
C GLN A 236 6.93 5.13 23.45
N TYR A 237 6.63 4.71 24.68
CA TYR A 237 6.86 3.34 25.13
C TYR A 237 6.09 2.32 24.28
N VAL A 238 4.80 2.56 24.05
CA VAL A 238 3.96 1.63 23.27
C VAL A 238 4.41 1.57 21.81
N TYR A 239 4.71 2.72 21.20
CA TYR A 239 5.25 2.76 19.84
C TYR A 239 6.56 1.97 19.73
N THR A 240 7.49 2.19 20.66
CA THR A 240 8.77 1.47 20.71
C THR A 240 8.58 -0.04 20.88
N TYR A 241 7.71 -0.45 21.81
CA TYR A 241 7.40 -1.87 22.05
C TYR A 241 6.89 -2.55 20.78
N VAL A 242 5.89 -1.94 20.11
CA VAL A 242 5.29 -2.51 18.90
C VAL A 242 6.29 -2.55 17.74
N THR A 243 7.05 -1.47 17.52
CA THR A 243 8.09 -1.45 16.47
C THR A 243 9.16 -2.50 16.71
N ASN A 244 9.60 -2.70 17.96
CA ASN A 244 10.60 -3.72 18.29
C ASN A 244 10.08 -5.14 18.04
N ALA A 245 8.82 -5.42 18.37
CA ALA A 245 8.21 -6.72 18.10
C ALA A 245 8.14 -7.01 16.58
N TYR A 246 7.81 -6.00 15.77
CA TYR A 246 7.82 -6.12 14.31
C TYR A 246 9.24 -6.29 13.75
N GLN A 247 10.22 -5.54 14.26
CA GLN A 247 11.61 -5.67 13.85
C GLN A 247 12.15 -7.07 14.15
N GLN A 248 11.89 -7.61 15.35
CA GLN A 248 12.29 -8.97 15.73
C GLN A 248 11.71 -10.01 14.77
N ALA A 249 10.42 -9.90 14.44
CA ALA A 249 9.79 -10.80 13.47
C ALA A 249 10.47 -10.70 12.09
N VAL A 250 10.78 -9.50 11.61
CA VAL A 250 11.51 -9.31 10.34
C VAL A 250 12.92 -9.91 10.39
N ASP A 251 13.66 -9.69 11.48
CA ASP A 251 15.01 -10.22 11.65
C ASP A 251 15.02 -11.74 11.68
N HIS A 252 14.07 -12.36 12.39
CA HIS A 252 13.89 -13.81 12.40
C HIS A 252 13.54 -14.35 11.02
N LEU A 253 12.62 -13.70 10.28
CA LEU A 253 12.28 -14.09 8.91
C LEU A 253 13.50 -14.12 7.98
N GLN A 254 14.47 -13.22 8.18
CA GLN A 254 15.68 -13.12 7.36
C GLN A 254 16.78 -14.09 7.77
N THR A 255 16.77 -14.60 9.00
CA THR A 255 17.89 -15.36 9.57
C THR A 255 17.55 -16.80 9.94
N THR A 256 16.50 -17.00 10.74
CA THR A 256 16.17 -18.28 11.37
C THR A 256 14.79 -18.83 11.00
N GLY A 257 13.98 -18.05 10.31
CA GLY A 257 12.57 -18.32 10.05
C GLY A 257 11.64 -17.88 11.20
N PRO A 258 10.31 -17.88 11.00
CA PRO A 258 9.34 -17.43 12.00
C PRO A 258 9.48 -18.17 13.34
N GLN A 259 9.42 -17.44 14.45
CA GLN A 259 9.50 -18.00 15.81
C GLN A 259 8.17 -17.85 16.57
N ASP A 260 7.99 -18.71 17.58
CA ASP A 260 6.83 -18.62 18.47
C ASP A 260 6.85 -17.31 19.27
N GLY A 261 5.75 -16.56 19.16
CA GLY A 261 5.60 -15.27 19.82
C GLY A 261 6.19 -14.09 19.07
N ASP A 262 6.66 -14.29 17.83
CA ASP A 262 6.90 -13.20 16.88
C ASP A 262 5.60 -12.47 16.54
N ALA A 263 5.75 -11.24 16.06
CA ALA A 263 4.65 -10.58 15.41
C ALA A 263 4.18 -11.42 14.19
N PRO A 264 2.87 -11.70 14.09
CA PRO A 264 2.34 -12.62 13.11
C PRO A 264 2.45 -12.07 11.69
N MET A 265 2.53 -13.00 10.74
CA MET A 265 2.44 -12.74 9.31
C MET A 265 1.03 -13.08 8.82
N ARG A 266 0.54 -12.36 7.80
CA ARG A 266 -0.70 -12.70 7.10
C ARG A 266 -0.46 -12.89 5.61
N ASP A 267 -1.24 -13.78 5.01
CA ASP A 267 -1.37 -13.84 3.57
C ASP A 267 -2.20 -12.63 3.09
N VAL A 268 -1.70 -11.96 2.05
CA VAL A 268 -2.35 -10.83 1.40
C VAL A 268 -2.46 -11.07 -0.09
N THR A 269 -3.47 -10.48 -0.69
CA THR A 269 -3.65 -10.42 -2.13
C THR A 269 -3.91 -8.96 -2.52
N PHE A 270 -3.20 -8.47 -3.52
CA PHE A 270 -3.34 -7.10 -4.01
C PHE A 270 -3.06 -7.05 -5.51
N ASP A 271 -3.64 -6.05 -6.18
CA ASP A 271 -3.42 -5.85 -7.60
C ASP A 271 -2.33 -4.81 -7.85
N LEU A 272 -1.51 -5.07 -8.87
CA LEU A 272 -0.55 -4.15 -9.46
C LEU A 272 -0.92 -3.92 -10.93
N THR A 273 -0.89 -2.67 -11.37
CA THR A 273 -1.01 -2.35 -12.79
C THR A 273 0.36 -2.02 -13.36
N VAL A 274 0.71 -2.68 -14.46
CA VAL A 274 1.92 -2.40 -15.25
C VAL A 274 1.49 -1.79 -16.58
N GLN A 275 2.11 -0.69 -16.98
CA GLN A 275 1.72 0.09 -18.16
C GLN A 275 2.95 0.53 -18.96
N ARG A 276 2.80 0.56 -20.29
CA ARG A 276 3.69 1.27 -21.22
C ARG A 276 3.09 2.62 -21.61
N TYR A 277 3.95 3.55 -21.98
CA TYR A 277 3.60 4.90 -22.42
C TYR A 277 4.14 5.08 -23.85
N PRO A 278 3.38 4.68 -24.89
CA PRO A 278 3.87 4.61 -26.27
C PRO A 278 4.40 5.95 -26.80
N ALA A 279 3.75 7.06 -26.47
CA ALA A 279 4.19 8.40 -26.85
C ALA A 279 5.61 8.73 -26.36
N GLN A 280 6.07 8.05 -25.31
CA GLN A 280 7.35 8.28 -24.65
C GLN A 280 8.36 7.16 -24.94
N ASN A 281 7.95 6.16 -25.75
CA ASN A 281 8.72 4.95 -26.04
C ASN A 281 9.23 4.26 -24.74
N SER A 282 8.36 4.18 -23.72
CA SER A 282 8.74 3.56 -22.45
C SER A 282 8.71 2.04 -22.52
N GLY A 283 9.52 1.41 -21.67
CA GLY A 283 9.31 0.02 -21.24
C GLY A 283 8.07 -0.13 -20.36
N TRP A 284 7.88 -1.33 -19.82
CA TRP A 284 6.85 -1.62 -18.83
C TRP A 284 7.20 -0.99 -17.49
N LEU A 285 6.23 -0.36 -16.83
CA LEU A 285 6.40 0.29 -15.54
C LEU A 285 5.22 -0.01 -14.63
N VAL A 286 5.47 -0.29 -13.35
CA VAL A 286 4.39 -0.32 -12.35
C VAL A 286 3.80 1.08 -12.23
N SER A 287 2.50 1.21 -12.50
CA SER A 287 1.78 2.48 -12.61
C SER A 287 0.69 2.64 -11.56
N ILE A 288 0.19 1.54 -10.99
CA ILE A 288 -0.79 1.55 -9.90
C ILE A 288 -0.41 0.43 -8.93
N ASP A 289 -0.15 0.81 -7.69
CA ASP A 289 0.24 -0.07 -6.57
C ASP A 289 -0.44 0.35 -5.25
N LYS A 290 -1.56 1.07 -5.37
CA LYS A 290 -2.25 1.70 -4.24
C LYS A 290 -2.75 0.67 -3.21
N ASP A 291 -3.13 -0.51 -3.67
CA ASP A 291 -3.57 -1.61 -2.81
C ASP A 291 -2.46 -2.04 -1.84
N LEU A 292 -1.21 -2.15 -2.34
CA LEU A 292 -0.05 -2.46 -1.52
C LEU A 292 0.24 -1.33 -0.52
N ASP A 293 0.22 -0.07 -0.97
CA ASP A 293 0.38 1.10 -0.09
C ASP A 293 -0.65 1.11 1.05
N ASN A 294 -1.93 0.84 0.74
CA ASN A 294 -3.00 0.79 1.75
C ASN A 294 -2.80 -0.36 2.76
N LEU A 295 -2.33 -1.52 2.30
CA LEU A 295 -1.97 -2.65 3.17
C LEU A 295 -0.82 -2.30 4.11
N LEU A 296 0.21 -1.61 3.61
CA LEU A 296 1.38 -1.17 4.39
C LEU A 296 1.01 -0.11 5.42
N ARG A 297 0.09 0.81 5.08
CA ARG A 297 -0.42 1.85 5.98
C ARG A 297 -1.44 1.33 7.00
N ASN A 298 -1.96 0.10 6.80
CA ASN A 298 -3.04 -0.48 7.59
C ASN A 298 -4.27 0.45 7.69
N THR A 299 -4.69 1.01 6.56
CA THR A 299 -5.75 2.05 6.52
C THR A 299 -7.10 1.61 7.09
N ASP A 300 -7.40 0.31 7.06
CA ASP A 300 -8.71 -0.24 7.45
C ASP A 300 -8.73 -0.91 8.85
N GLY A 301 -7.59 -0.95 9.55
CA GLY A 301 -7.43 -1.68 10.80
C GLY A 301 -7.20 -0.79 12.03
N VAL A 302 -7.69 -1.24 13.20
CA VAL A 302 -7.27 -0.62 14.47
C VAL A 302 -5.81 -0.95 14.72
N ASP A 303 -5.01 0.10 14.74
CA ASP A 303 -3.60 0.09 15.05
C ASP A 303 -3.29 -0.58 16.41
N VAL A 304 -2.23 -1.39 16.48
CA VAL A 304 -1.88 -2.16 17.69
C VAL A 304 -1.49 -1.24 18.85
N ALA A 305 -0.76 -0.15 18.59
CA ALA A 305 -0.41 0.80 19.65
C ALA A 305 -1.66 1.52 20.19
N THR A 306 -2.61 1.83 19.31
CA THR A 306 -3.92 2.37 19.71
C THR A 306 -4.72 1.37 20.54
N TYR A 307 -4.78 0.11 20.11
CA TYR A 307 -5.44 -0.97 20.85
C TYR A 307 -4.86 -1.16 22.27
N ILE A 308 -3.53 -1.19 22.42
CA ILE A 308 -2.88 -1.32 23.73
C ILE A 308 -3.34 -0.21 24.68
N ARG A 309 -3.39 1.04 24.19
CA ARG A 309 -3.77 2.21 24.99
C ARG A 309 -5.24 2.17 25.40
N GLU A 310 -6.12 1.76 24.50
CA GLU A 310 -7.55 1.60 24.79
C GLU A 310 -7.78 0.53 25.86
N GLN A 311 -7.17 -0.63 25.70
CA GLN A 311 -7.27 -1.72 26.69
C GLN A 311 -6.71 -1.34 28.06
N TYR A 312 -5.62 -0.58 28.09
CA TYR A 312 -5.06 -0.04 29.33
C TYR A 312 -6.02 0.95 30.01
N LYS A 313 -6.65 1.86 29.25
CA LYS A 313 -7.64 2.81 29.78
C LYS A 313 -8.85 2.08 30.35
N ASP A 314 -9.39 1.10 29.65
CA ASP A 314 -10.56 0.35 30.09
C ASP A 314 -10.28 -0.51 31.34
N SER A 315 -9.03 -1.00 31.50
CA SER A 315 -8.65 -1.79 32.68
C SER A 315 -8.42 -0.95 33.94
N ASN A 316 -8.36 0.38 33.83
CA ASN A 316 -8.17 1.30 34.95
C ASN A 316 -9.41 2.21 35.19
N ARG A 317 -10.53 1.91 34.56
CA ARG A 317 -11.85 2.49 34.87
C ARG A 317 -12.56 1.66 35.93
#